data_AF-A0A060ZAN8-F1
#
_entry.id   AF-A0A060ZAN8-F1
#
_cell.length_a   1.000
_cell.length_b   1.000
_cell.length_c   1.000
_cell.angle_alpha   90.00
_cell.angle_beta   90.00
_cell.angle_gamma   90.00
#
_symmetry.space_group_name_H-M   'P 1'
#
loop_
_entity.id
_entity.type
_entity.pdbx_description
1 polymer ?
#
loop_
_entity_poly.entity_id
_entity_poly.type
_entity_poly.pdbx_seq_one_letter_code
_entity_poly.pdbx_strand_id
1 'polypeptide(L)'
;MAEYLDRFSEVFDLVSRNSHDDVFYEDDIWPGVDQNGAERVKEITSWLKTHPVADIARASCDLQILDTAIVEQIEEEVAKVKKSSKKVRVTVKPHLLFRPLEQQHGVVPDPDAEYHLFDRVVNVRESFSVPLGLRGTIIGIKGGEWSHPLSVRLPLIYNTPTVSSHIQHTHCLPLIYNTPT
;
A
#
# COMPACT_ATOMS: atom_id res chain seq x y z
N MET A 1 6.34 -6.68 -22.09
CA MET A 1 5.13 -6.75 -22.95
C MET A 1 5.53 -6.92 -24.42
N ALA A 2 6.35 -6.04 -25.00
CA ALA A 2 6.86 -6.19 -26.37
C ALA A 2 7.53 -7.57 -26.65
N GLU A 3 8.38 -8.05 -25.74
CA GLU A 3 9.03 -9.38 -25.90
C GLU A 3 8.02 -10.55 -25.87
N TYR A 4 6.93 -10.42 -25.12
CA TYR A 4 5.91 -11.47 -25.05
C TYR A 4 5.10 -11.54 -26.35
N LEU A 5 4.80 -10.38 -26.95
CA LEU A 5 4.15 -10.29 -28.25
C LEU A 5 5.03 -10.82 -29.39
N ASP A 6 6.33 -10.55 -29.34
CA ASP A 6 7.27 -10.96 -30.40
C ASP A 6 7.51 -12.47 -30.40
N ARG A 7 7.65 -13.09 -29.21
CA ARG A 7 7.89 -14.53 -29.09
C ARG A 7 6.64 -15.40 -29.29
N PHE A 8 5.47 -14.90 -28.92
CA PHE A 8 4.23 -15.69 -28.89
C PHE A 8 3.04 -14.93 -29.51
N SER A 9 3.25 -14.29 -30.66
CA SER A 9 2.22 -13.55 -31.40
C SER A 9 0.98 -14.40 -31.71
N GLU A 10 1.18 -15.69 -31.98
CA GLU A 10 0.14 -16.70 -32.29
C GLU A 10 -0.98 -16.74 -31.23
N VAL A 11 -0.61 -16.63 -29.95
CA VAL A 11 -1.56 -16.65 -28.82
C VAL A 11 -2.42 -15.38 -28.86
N PHE A 12 -1.82 -14.23 -29.13
CA PHE A 12 -2.51 -12.94 -29.16
C PHE A 12 -3.37 -12.77 -30.41
N ASP A 13 -2.95 -13.33 -31.54
CA ASP A 13 -3.74 -13.35 -32.77
C ASP A 13 -5.05 -14.12 -32.60
N LEU A 14 -5.05 -15.24 -31.85
CA LEU A 14 -6.27 -15.99 -31.57
C LEU A 14 -7.16 -15.26 -30.54
N VAL A 15 -6.58 -14.80 -29.44
CA VAL A 15 -7.31 -14.07 -28.38
C VAL A 15 -7.94 -12.78 -28.93
N SER A 16 -7.28 -12.08 -29.86
CA SER A 16 -7.83 -10.87 -30.47
C SER A 16 -8.97 -11.12 -31.46
N ARG A 17 -9.04 -12.31 -32.06
CA ARG A 17 -10.10 -12.69 -33.01
C ARG A 17 -11.38 -13.14 -32.30
N ASN A 18 -11.29 -13.66 -31.08
CA ASN A 18 -12.43 -14.09 -30.28
C ASN A 18 -12.61 -13.18 -29.06
N SER A 19 -13.39 -12.11 -29.22
CA SER A 19 -13.64 -11.12 -28.15
C SER A 19 -14.66 -11.57 -27.10
N HIS A 20 -15.32 -12.72 -27.28
CA HIS A 20 -16.44 -13.16 -26.47
C HIS A 20 -16.20 -14.46 -25.68
N ASP A 21 -15.14 -15.21 -26.00
CA ASP A 21 -14.77 -16.44 -25.30
C ASP A 21 -13.53 -16.20 -24.43
N ASP A 22 -13.56 -16.69 -23.19
CA ASP A 22 -12.46 -16.67 -22.23
C ASP A 22 -11.80 -18.05 -22.04
N VAL A 23 -12.28 -19.06 -22.77
CA VAL A 23 -11.76 -20.43 -22.77
C VAL A 23 -11.20 -20.76 -24.15
N PHE A 24 -9.93 -21.15 -24.20
CA PHE A 24 -9.22 -21.54 -25.42
C PHE A 24 -8.58 -22.91 -25.22
N TYR A 25 -8.67 -23.79 -26.21
CA TYR A 25 -8.00 -25.08 -26.18
C TYR A 25 -6.64 -25.01 -26.88
N GLU A 26 -5.72 -25.88 -26.46
CA GLU A 26 -4.37 -25.97 -27.03
C GLU A 26 -4.39 -26.31 -28.53
N ASP A 27 -5.36 -27.14 -28.93
CA ASP A 27 -5.59 -27.53 -30.33
C ASP A 27 -6.10 -26.36 -31.20
N ASP A 28 -6.73 -25.34 -30.60
CA ASP A 28 -7.25 -24.17 -31.32
C ASP A 28 -6.12 -23.17 -31.65
N ILE A 29 -5.07 -23.12 -30.82
CA ILE A 29 -3.91 -22.23 -31.00
C ILE A 29 -2.85 -22.92 -31.88
N TRP A 30 -2.58 -24.20 -31.65
CA TRP A 30 -1.57 -24.98 -32.37
C TRP A 30 -2.19 -26.23 -33.04
N PRO A 31 -2.93 -26.07 -34.14
CA PRO A 31 -3.59 -27.18 -34.84
C PRO A 31 -2.61 -28.11 -35.62
N GLY A 32 -1.30 -27.85 -35.56
CA GLY A 32 -0.29 -28.61 -36.30
C GLY A 32 -0.01 -29.97 -35.67
N VAL A 33 -0.07 -31.05 -36.48
CA VAL A 33 0.14 -32.45 -36.03
C VAL A 33 1.53 -32.69 -35.41
N ASP A 34 2.52 -31.86 -35.74
CA ASP A 34 3.90 -31.90 -35.20
C ASP A 34 4.14 -30.89 -34.06
N GLN A 35 3.13 -30.11 -33.68
CA GLN A 35 3.24 -29.08 -32.63
C GLN A 35 2.50 -29.57 -31.39
N ASN A 36 3.27 -30.01 -30.39
CA ASN A 36 2.71 -30.41 -29.11
C ASN A 36 2.30 -29.16 -28.33
N GLY A 37 1.02 -28.77 -28.42
CA GLY A 37 0.47 -27.59 -27.74
C GLY A 37 0.79 -27.56 -26.24
N ALA A 38 0.74 -28.72 -25.59
CA ALA A 38 1.11 -28.89 -24.19
C ALA A 38 2.57 -28.50 -23.88
N GLU A 39 3.50 -28.75 -24.80
CA GLU A 39 4.91 -28.37 -24.65
C GLU A 39 5.11 -26.86 -24.79
N ARG A 40 4.40 -26.22 -25.73
CA ARG A 40 4.41 -24.77 -25.91
C ARG A 40 3.81 -24.03 -24.72
N VAL A 41 2.69 -24.51 -24.16
CA VAL A 41 2.10 -23.94 -22.93
C VAL A 41 3.08 -24.04 -21.76
N LYS A 42 3.79 -25.17 -21.64
CA LYS A 42 4.81 -25.36 -20.60
C LYS A 42 6.01 -24.44 -20.80
N GLU A 43 6.45 -24.23 -22.04
CA GLU A 43 7.49 -23.27 -22.40
C GLU A 43 7.09 -21.85 -21.98
N ILE A 44 5.90 -21.38 -22.40
CA ILE A 44 5.36 -20.06 -22.06
C ILE A 44 5.27 -19.87 -20.54
N THR A 45 4.72 -20.86 -19.83
CA THR A 45 4.54 -20.81 -18.37
C THR A 45 5.90 -20.75 -17.64
N SER A 46 6.89 -21.51 -18.09
CA SER A 46 8.22 -21.50 -17.48
C SER A 46 8.99 -20.22 -17.78
N TRP A 47 8.83 -19.68 -18.99
CA TRP A 47 9.39 -18.39 -19.38
C TRP A 47 8.77 -17.23 -18.58
N LEU A 48 7.44 -17.18 -18.45
CA LEU A 48 6.74 -16.16 -17.64
C LEU A 48 7.19 -16.19 -16.18
N LYS A 49 7.44 -17.38 -15.61
CA LYS A 49 7.96 -17.55 -14.24
C LYS A 49 9.41 -17.08 -14.07
N THR A 50 10.18 -17.01 -15.15
CA THR A 50 11.57 -16.53 -15.12
C THR A 50 11.65 -15.01 -15.07
N HIS A 51 10.59 -14.32 -15.51
CA HIS A 51 10.58 -12.85 -15.55
C HIS A 51 10.39 -12.26 -14.14
N PRO A 52 11.07 -11.16 -13.78
CA PRO A 52 10.95 -10.51 -12.46
C PRO A 52 9.54 -10.05 -12.06
N VAL A 53 8.58 -10.06 -13.00
CA VAL A 53 7.18 -9.72 -12.70
C VAL A 53 6.45 -10.85 -11.97
N ALA A 54 6.96 -12.09 -12.06
CA ALA A 54 6.39 -13.24 -11.35
C ALA A 54 6.59 -13.13 -9.82
N ASP A 55 7.65 -12.45 -9.39
CA ASP A 55 7.98 -12.25 -7.97
C ASP A 55 7.28 -11.03 -7.36
N ILE A 56 6.61 -10.20 -8.17
CA ILE A 56 5.87 -9.04 -7.69
C ILE A 56 4.57 -9.50 -7.02
N ALA A 57 4.41 -9.14 -5.75
CA ALA A 57 3.19 -9.42 -5.00
C ALA A 57 1.97 -8.75 -5.66
N ARG A 58 0.86 -9.49 -5.77
CA ARG A 58 -0.41 -8.91 -6.23
C ARG A 58 -0.92 -7.91 -5.20
N ALA A 59 -1.13 -6.67 -5.63
CA ALA A 59 -1.73 -5.61 -4.84
C ALA A 59 -3.15 -5.29 -5.32
N SER A 60 -4.00 -4.78 -4.43
CA SER A 60 -5.29 -4.21 -4.82
C SER A 60 -5.08 -2.92 -5.60
N CYS A 61 -5.94 -2.65 -6.60
CA CYS A 61 -5.87 -1.41 -7.37
C CYS A 61 -6.03 -0.14 -6.51
N ASP A 62 -6.74 -0.25 -5.38
CA ASP A 62 -6.96 0.84 -4.42
C ASP A 62 -5.81 1.01 -3.41
N LEU A 63 -4.69 0.33 -3.64
CA LEU A 63 -3.49 0.43 -2.80
C LEU A 63 -2.55 1.47 -3.37
N GLN A 64 -2.38 2.56 -2.65
CA GLN A 64 -1.34 3.55 -2.91
C GLN A 64 -0.19 3.28 -1.94
N ILE A 65 1.00 2.96 -2.42
CA ILE A 65 2.20 2.75 -1.59
C ILE A 65 3.37 3.47 -2.26
N LEU A 66 4.23 4.09 -1.46
CA LEU A 66 5.48 4.67 -1.92
C LEU A 66 6.53 3.58 -2.19
N ASP A 67 7.30 3.79 -3.26
CA ASP A 67 8.43 2.92 -3.58
C ASP A 67 9.47 2.92 -2.45
N THR A 68 10.19 1.80 -2.32
CA THR A 68 11.20 1.60 -1.29
C THR A 68 12.29 2.68 -1.33
N ALA A 69 12.71 3.12 -2.52
CA ALA A 69 13.70 4.17 -2.68
C ALA A 69 13.23 5.52 -2.10
N ILE A 70 11.94 5.84 -2.23
CA ILE A 70 11.36 7.08 -1.68
C ILE A 70 11.25 6.96 -0.16
N VAL A 71 10.85 5.79 0.33
CA VAL A 71 10.79 5.48 1.76
C VAL A 71 12.16 5.65 2.43
N GLU A 72 13.22 5.10 1.86
CA GLU A 72 14.59 5.26 2.37
C GLU A 72 15.01 6.73 2.43
N GLN A 73 14.67 7.52 1.41
CA GLN A 73 14.96 8.96 1.39
C GLN A 73 14.21 9.71 2.50
N ILE A 74 12.94 9.37 2.75
CA ILE A 74 12.16 9.95 3.85
C ILE A 74 12.81 9.63 5.21
N GLU A 75 13.24 8.38 5.41
CA GLU A 75 13.91 7.96 6.64
C GLU A 75 15.22 8.73 6.87
N GLU A 76 16.02 8.92 5.83
CA GLU A 76 17.27 9.67 5.89
C GLU A 76 17.02 11.14 6.29
N GLU A 77 16.05 11.79 5.65
CA GLU A 77 15.70 13.17 5.95
C GLU A 77 15.12 13.33 7.35
N VAL A 78 14.26 12.41 7.79
CA VAL A 78 13.71 12.40 9.14
C VAL A 78 14.81 12.22 10.20
N ALA A 79 15.83 11.41 9.93
CA ALA A 79 16.97 11.22 10.84
C ALA A 79 17.83 12.49 10.99
N LYS A 80 17.92 13.33 9.95
CA LYS A 80 18.65 14.62 9.99
C LYS A 80 17.93 15.67 10.82
N VAL A 81 16.60 15.59 10.96
CA VAL A 81 15.80 16.58 11.70
C VAL A 81 16.06 16.47 13.21
N LYS A 82 16.76 17.46 13.77
CA LYS A 82 16.93 17.60 15.22
C LYS A 82 15.60 17.99 15.87
N LYS A 83 15.18 17.24 16.89
CA LYS A 83 14.00 17.55 17.71
C LYS A 83 14.24 18.80 18.56
N SER A 84 14.03 19.99 18.00
CA SER A 84 13.97 21.21 18.80
C SER A 84 12.55 21.39 19.35
N SER A 85 12.35 21.12 20.64
CA SER A 85 11.07 21.37 21.29
C SER A 85 11.02 22.81 21.83
N LYS A 86 10.34 23.70 21.09
CA LYS A 86 9.99 25.03 21.62
C LYS A 86 8.69 24.92 22.39
N LYS A 87 8.73 25.14 23.71
CA LYS A 87 7.52 25.21 24.53
C LYS A 87 6.88 26.59 24.35
N VAL A 88 5.75 26.64 23.66
CA VAL A 88 4.94 27.86 23.49
C VAL A 88 3.67 27.70 24.31
N ARG A 89 3.30 28.73 25.08
CA ARG A 89 2.02 28.78 25.79
C ARG A 89 1.02 29.53 24.93
N VAL A 90 -0.09 28.87 24.56
CA VAL A 90 -1.18 29.46 23.77
C VAL A 90 -2.48 29.26 24.53
N THR A 91 -3.37 30.25 24.49
CA THR A 91 -4.73 30.13 25.03
C THR A 91 -5.67 29.70 23.90
N VAL A 92 -6.34 28.56 24.05
CA VAL A 92 -7.27 28.02 23.05
C VAL A 92 -8.61 27.67 23.69
N LYS A 93 -9.68 27.65 22.90
CA LYS A 93 -11.01 27.28 23.37
C LYS A 93 -11.07 25.76 23.65
N PRO A 94 -11.75 25.30 24.71
CA PRO A 94 -11.75 23.88 25.07
C PRO A 94 -12.24 22.91 23.98
N HIS A 95 -13.19 23.32 23.13
CA HIS A 95 -13.71 22.47 22.05
C HIS A 95 -12.73 22.28 20.88
N LEU A 96 -11.64 23.04 20.82
CA LEU A 96 -10.57 22.85 19.83
C LEU A 96 -9.48 21.90 20.33
N LEU A 97 -9.60 21.40 21.57
CA LEU A 97 -8.67 20.45 22.15
C LEU A 97 -9.23 19.05 22.01
N PHE A 98 -8.51 18.20 21.28
CA PHE A 98 -8.78 16.78 21.29
C PHE A 98 -8.26 16.16 22.59
N ARG A 99 -9.16 15.53 23.36
CA ARG A 99 -8.78 14.75 24.54
C ARG A 99 -8.87 13.27 24.19
N PRO A 100 -7.74 12.55 24.10
CA PRO A 100 -7.77 11.11 23.95
C PRO A 100 -8.34 10.49 25.24
N LEU A 101 -9.55 9.94 25.18
CA LEU A 101 -10.17 9.18 26.27
C LEU A 101 -10.27 7.71 25.87
N GLU A 102 -9.90 6.81 26.79
CA GLU A 102 -9.95 5.36 26.57
C GLU A 102 -11.39 4.87 26.28
N GLN A 103 -12.38 5.51 26.91
CA GLN A 103 -13.81 5.20 26.74
C GLN A 103 -14.41 5.69 25.40
N GLN A 104 -13.69 6.51 24.62
CA GLN A 104 -14.19 7.02 23.34
C GLN A 104 -14.06 6.03 22.17
N HIS A 105 -13.61 4.78 22.41
CA HIS A 105 -13.62 3.67 21.43
C HIS A 105 -13.11 4.02 20.02
N GLY A 106 -12.21 5.00 19.89
CA GLY A 106 -11.67 5.40 18.59
C GLY A 106 -12.53 6.40 17.81
N VAL A 107 -13.17 7.37 18.48
CA VAL A 107 -13.65 8.58 17.80
C VAL A 107 -12.48 9.23 17.06
N VAL A 108 -12.64 9.39 15.74
CA VAL A 108 -11.70 10.14 14.90
C VAL A 108 -11.71 11.60 15.37
N PRO A 109 -10.56 12.23 15.61
CA PRO A 109 -10.52 13.63 16.05
C PRO A 109 -11.24 14.58 15.08
N ASP A 110 -11.16 14.27 13.79
CA ASP A 110 -11.79 14.99 12.71
C ASP A 110 -12.36 13.98 11.70
N PRO A 111 -13.68 13.77 11.67
CA PRO A 111 -14.34 12.87 10.73
C PRO A 111 -14.21 13.30 9.26
N ASP A 112 -13.98 14.58 9.00
CA ASP A 112 -13.88 15.16 7.66
C ASP A 112 -12.42 15.22 7.16
N ALA A 113 -11.47 14.73 7.96
CA ALA A 113 -10.07 14.73 7.59
C ALA A 113 -9.77 13.74 6.45
N GLU A 114 -9.23 14.26 5.37
CA GLU A 114 -8.69 13.48 4.25
C GLU A 114 -7.19 13.26 4.44
N TYR A 115 -6.73 12.06 4.09
CA TYR A 115 -5.34 11.64 4.25
C TYR A 115 -4.72 11.37 2.89
N HIS A 116 -3.53 11.93 2.67
CA HIS A 116 -2.74 11.76 1.47
C HIS A 116 -1.36 11.18 1.80
N LEU A 117 -0.70 10.63 0.78
CA LEU A 117 0.70 10.23 0.92
C LEU A 117 1.55 11.46 1.32
N PHE A 118 2.61 11.22 2.08
CA PHE A 118 3.51 12.25 2.62
C PHE A 118 2.93 13.14 3.74
N ASP A 119 1.66 13.01 4.10
CA ASP A 119 1.08 13.76 5.21
C ASP A 119 1.77 13.45 6.54
N ARG A 120 1.94 14.51 7.35
CA ARG A 120 2.51 14.42 8.71
C ARG A 120 1.42 14.13 9.71
N VAL A 121 1.62 13.06 10.46
CA VAL A 121 0.56 12.52 11.30
C VAL A 121 1.02 12.23 12.71
N VAL A 122 0.07 12.20 13.65
CA VAL A 122 0.32 11.84 15.05
C VAL A 122 -0.66 10.78 15.53
N ASN A 123 -0.16 9.81 16.31
CA ASN A 123 -1.00 8.83 16.97
C ASN A 123 -1.73 9.47 18.16
N VAL A 124 -3.05 9.41 18.15
CA VAL A 124 -3.92 9.98 19.20
C VAL A 124 -4.60 8.91 20.06
N ARG A 125 -4.32 7.61 19.84
CA ARG A 125 -4.93 6.51 20.59
C ARG A 125 -3.92 5.89 21.57
N GLU A 126 -4.38 5.64 22.80
CA GLU A 126 -3.55 5.13 23.90
C GLU A 126 -3.40 3.60 23.96
N SER A 127 -3.95 2.86 22.99
CA SER A 127 -4.08 1.39 23.06
C SER A 127 -3.58 0.67 21.80
N PHE A 128 -2.27 0.76 21.51
CA PHE A 128 -1.68 0.01 20.39
C PHE A 128 -0.15 -0.18 20.51
N SER A 129 0.47 -0.89 19.55
CA SER A 129 1.93 -1.07 19.40
C SER A 129 2.73 0.23 19.24
N VAL A 130 2.03 1.36 19.10
CA VAL A 130 2.58 2.68 18.84
C VAL A 130 2.18 3.59 20.00
N PRO A 131 3.14 4.27 20.67
CA PRO A 131 2.82 5.13 21.81
C PRO A 131 2.01 6.36 21.41
N LEU A 132 1.17 6.84 22.32
CA LEU A 132 0.40 8.07 22.17
C LEU A 132 1.33 9.28 21.91
N GLY A 133 0.96 10.14 20.98
CA GLY A 133 1.70 11.36 20.64
C GLY A 133 2.90 11.14 19.73
N LEU A 134 3.18 9.89 19.30
CA LEU A 134 4.24 9.63 18.34
C LEU A 134 3.85 10.15 16.96
N ARG A 135 4.80 10.86 16.32
CA ARG A 135 4.61 11.44 14.99
C ARG A 135 5.23 10.56 13.90
N GLY A 136 4.58 10.51 12.75
CA GLY A 136 5.04 9.78 11.57
C GLY A 136 4.63 10.45 10.26
N THR A 137 4.94 9.79 9.15
CA THR A 137 4.56 10.18 7.78
C THR A 137 3.76 9.04 7.13
N ILE A 138 2.71 9.37 6.38
CA ILE A 138 1.95 8.39 5.58
C ILE A 138 2.78 7.95 4.37
N ILE A 139 3.04 6.64 4.27
CA ILE A 139 3.77 6.05 3.13
C ILE A 139 2.93 5.11 2.27
N GLY A 140 1.69 4.87 2.70
CA GLY A 140 0.73 4.14 1.90
C GLY A 140 -0.68 4.28 2.45
N ILE A 141 -1.64 4.16 1.56
CA ILE A 141 -3.07 4.22 1.83
C ILE A 141 -3.69 3.00 1.16
N LYS A 142 -4.34 2.15 1.96
CA LYS A 142 -5.18 1.09 1.41
C LYS A 142 -6.64 1.54 1.49
N GLY A 143 -7.29 1.69 0.33
CA GLY A 143 -8.73 1.82 0.25
C GLY A 143 -9.40 0.62 0.91
N GLY A 144 -10.09 0.85 2.02
CA GLY A 144 -10.98 -0.15 2.61
C GLY A 144 -12.34 -0.07 1.96
N GLU A 145 -13.04 -1.19 1.86
CA GLU A 145 -14.49 -1.17 1.65
C GLU A 145 -15.12 -0.28 2.73
N TRP A 146 -15.97 0.66 2.33
CA TRP A 146 -16.59 1.70 3.16
C TRP A 146 -17.58 1.16 4.22
N SER A 147 -17.38 -0.06 4.74
CA SER A 147 -18.23 -0.66 5.77
C SER A 147 -17.87 -0.16 7.18
N HIS A 148 -16.65 0.33 7.41
CA HIS A 148 -16.26 0.94 8.69
C HIS A 148 -15.35 2.17 8.52
N PRO A 149 -15.71 3.34 9.11
CA PRO A 149 -14.88 4.56 9.06
C PRO A 149 -13.52 4.42 9.77
N LEU A 150 -13.31 3.30 10.47
CA LEU A 150 -12.07 2.94 11.15
C LEU A 150 -11.17 2.01 10.32
N SER A 151 -11.54 1.66 9.09
CA SER A 151 -10.85 0.62 8.30
C SER A 151 -9.72 1.13 7.41
N VAL A 152 -9.39 2.43 7.44
CA VAL A 152 -8.27 2.96 6.67
C VAL A 152 -6.97 2.46 7.29
N ARG A 153 -6.30 1.54 6.59
CA ARG A 153 -5.02 0.98 7.02
C ARG A 153 -3.91 1.77 6.34
N LEU A 154 -3.17 2.52 7.14
CA LEU A 154 -2.07 3.36 6.67
C LEU A 154 -0.75 2.77 7.16
N PRO A 155 0.08 2.15 6.29
CA PRO A 155 1.49 1.98 6.61
C PRO A 155 2.12 3.34 6.89
N LEU A 156 2.82 3.44 8.03
CA LEU A 156 3.45 4.66 8.53
C LEU A 156 4.93 4.43 8.81
N ILE A 157 5.74 5.46 8.58
CA ILE A 157 7.12 5.55 9.10
C ILE A 157 7.12 6.50 10.28
N TYR A 158 7.74 6.08 11.39
CA TYR A 158 7.83 6.86 12.62
C TYR A 158 9.19 7.53 12.77
N ASN A 159 9.21 8.74 13.34
CA ASN A 159 10.45 9.49 13.58
C ASN A 159 11.30 8.95 14.74
N THR A 160 10.90 7.84 15.37
CA THR A 160 11.68 7.16 16.39
C THR A 160 11.63 5.66 16.19
N PRO A 161 12.72 4.93 16.47
CA PRO A 161 12.68 3.48 16.47
C PRO A 161 11.63 3.00 17.46
N THR A 162 10.58 2.35 16.95
CA THR A 162 9.58 1.64 17.74
C THR A 162 10.11 0.24 18.05
N VAL A 163 9.75 -0.31 19.22
CA VAL A 163 10.29 -1.58 19.77
C VAL A 163 10.00 -2.80 18.88
N SER A 164 9.10 -2.70 17.90
CA SER A 164 8.81 -3.78 16.95
C SER A 164 9.49 -3.51 15.60
N SER A 165 10.65 -4.13 15.41
CA SER A 165 11.44 -4.15 14.16
C SER A 165 10.80 -4.97 13.03
N HIS A 166 9.50 -5.26 13.12
CA HIS A 166 8.77 -6.14 12.18
C HIS A 166 7.49 -5.52 11.62
N ILE A 167 7.31 -4.20 11.76
CA ILE A 167 6.15 -3.49 11.20
C ILE A 167 6.41 -3.02 9.76
N GLN A 168 7.02 -3.87 8.92
CA GLN A 168 6.92 -3.67 7.47
C GLN A 168 5.63 -4.29 6.91
N HIS A 169 4.93 -5.13 7.67
CA HIS A 169 3.69 -5.79 7.22
C HIS A 169 2.62 -6.00 8.31
N THR A 170 2.67 -5.31 9.47
CA THR A 170 1.62 -5.47 10.49
C THR A 170 0.47 -4.49 10.31
N HIS A 171 -0.71 -5.08 10.18
CA HIS A 171 -2.01 -4.45 10.08
C HIS A 171 -2.29 -3.58 11.32
N CYS A 172 -1.99 -2.29 11.24
CA CYS A 172 -2.32 -1.34 12.30
C CYS A 172 -3.41 -0.40 11.77
N LEU A 173 -4.48 -0.20 12.54
CA LEU A 173 -5.46 0.87 12.34
C LEU A 173 -5.18 1.97 13.38
N PRO A 174 -4.08 2.73 13.27
CA PRO A 174 -3.92 3.91 14.11
C PRO A 174 -4.92 4.97 13.62
N LEU A 175 -5.68 5.52 14.56
CA LEU A 175 -6.37 6.77 14.33
C LEU A 175 -5.30 7.86 14.30
N ILE A 176 -5.18 8.45 13.14
CA ILE A 176 -4.11 9.34 12.72
C ILE A 176 -4.72 10.74 12.71
N TYR A 177 -4.00 11.74 13.20
CA TYR A 177 -4.41 13.14 13.05
C TYR A 177 -3.41 13.86 12.14
N ASN A 178 -3.90 14.51 11.08
CA ASN A 178 -3.06 15.30 10.17
C ASN A 178 -2.65 16.60 10.86
N THR A 179 -1.35 16.86 10.94
CA THR A 179 -0.82 18.12 11.47
C THR A 179 -0.51 19.04 10.29
N PRO A 180 -1.19 20.19 10.12
CA PRO A 180 -0.81 21.16 9.11
C PRO A 180 0.62 21.65 9.40
N THR A 181 1.47 21.62 8.36
CA THR A 181 2.85 22.12 8.37
C THR A 181 2.92 23.63 8.51
#